data_AF-A0A7S2N833-F1
#
_entry.id   AF-A0A7S2N833-F1
#
_cell.length_a   1.000
_cell.length_b   1.000
_cell.length_c   1.000
_cell.angle_alpha   90.00
_cell.angle_beta   90.00
_cell.angle_gamma   90.00
#
_symmetry.space_group_name_H-M   'P 1'
#
loop_
_entity.id
_entity.type
_entity.pdbx_description
1 polymer ?
#
loop_
_entity_poly.entity_id
_entity_poly.type
_entity_poly.pdbx_seq_one_letter_code
_entity_poly.pdbx_strand_id
1 'polypeptide(L)'
;RARLRGHTSTDPRRVNMMRLFLSQLFVALAAGLTSPSLPTRTFGSPAAASNTAALGRRAAVGTGALAAVSLFSGIAVAYDAIPTVEPDFAAMEKARAERDAVSMKKTVELVKKLKPLEAATSEAEFIPAADNLALWVIGEGSIPDGIGVKNLVARIRLAYDSLPKRGYTCPKTRTNNGYCYSPGKGAELAYEALLKEIRKYSVIQLGDYRRVEFQAF
;
A
#
# COMPACT_ATOMS: atom_id res chain seq x y z
N ARG A 1 52.55 38.92 -25.99
CA ARG A 1 52.23 37.83 -26.96
C ARG A 1 51.46 36.75 -26.19
N ALA A 2 50.42 36.19 -26.80
CA ALA A 2 49.45 35.21 -26.29
C ALA A 2 48.26 35.76 -25.48
N ARG A 3 47.09 35.42 -26.01
CA ARG A 3 45.71 35.86 -25.78
C ARG A 3 44.90 34.54 -25.66
N LEU A 4 43.62 34.65 -25.29
CA LEU A 4 42.53 33.66 -25.43
C LEU A 4 42.35 32.70 -24.23
N ARG A 5 41.14 32.33 -23.78
CA ARG A 5 39.74 32.72 -24.08
C ARG A 5 38.87 32.08 -22.97
N GLY A 6 37.92 32.83 -22.42
CA GLY A 6 36.83 32.27 -21.63
C GLY A 6 35.74 31.68 -22.53
N HIS A 7 35.15 30.58 -22.09
CA HIS A 7 33.94 30.01 -22.68
C HIS A 7 32.88 29.86 -21.58
N THR A 8 31.95 30.81 -21.55
CA THR A 8 30.64 30.67 -20.92
C THR A 8 29.72 29.97 -21.93
N SER A 9 29.32 28.73 -21.65
CA SER A 9 28.30 28.02 -22.41
C SER A 9 26.94 28.29 -21.77
N THR A 10 26.20 29.23 -22.33
CA THR A 10 24.77 29.44 -22.11
C THR A 10 23.99 28.58 -23.10
N ASP A 11 23.32 27.54 -22.62
CA ASP A 11 22.54 26.60 -23.43
C ASP A 11 21.04 27.03 -23.44
N PRO A 12 20.45 27.42 -24.60
CA PRO A 12 19.11 28.00 -24.69
C PRO A 12 18.00 26.98 -25.00
N ARG A 13 18.06 25.74 -24.47
CA ARG A 13 17.03 24.70 -24.73
C ARG A 13 16.09 24.40 -23.56
N ARG A 14 15.90 25.35 -22.65
CA ARG A 14 15.06 25.16 -21.45
C ARG A 14 13.87 26.13 -21.40
N VAL A 15 13.04 26.12 -22.44
CA VAL A 15 11.75 26.83 -22.39
C VAL A 15 10.68 26.01 -23.12
N ASN A 16 9.54 25.83 -22.46
CA ASN A 16 8.27 25.29 -22.95
C ASN A 16 8.14 23.78 -23.15
N MET A 17 7.84 23.08 -22.06
CA MET A 17 6.99 21.88 -22.13
C MET A 17 5.99 21.85 -20.96
N MET A 18 5.35 23.00 -20.74
CA MET A 18 4.32 23.18 -19.72
C MET A 18 3.14 23.89 -20.37
N ARG A 19 2.30 23.12 -21.08
CA ARG A 19 0.90 23.42 -21.45
C ARG A 19 0.35 22.28 -22.30
N LEU A 20 -0.93 22.00 -22.09
CA LEU A 20 -1.79 21.01 -22.77
C LEU A 20 -1.74 19.61 -22.17
N PHE A 21 -2.55 19.37 -21.14
CA PHE A 21 -3.47 18.23 -21.10
C PHE A 21 -4.66 18.60 -20.19
N LEU A 22 -5.58 19.37 -20.77
CA LEU A 22 -6.90 19.67 -20.26
C LEU A 22 -7.88 19.38 -21.41
N SER A 23 -9.02 18.74 -21.11
CA SER A 23 -10.01 18.16 -22.04
C SER A 23 -9.52 16.85 -22.70
N GLN A 24 -10.26 15.74 -22.66
CA GLN A 24 -11.68 15.65 -22.97
C GLN A 24 -12.43 14.65 -22.09
N LEU A 25 -13.61 15.09 -21.68
CA LEU A 25 -14.74 14.33 -21.16
C LEU A 25 -15.77 14.34 -22.30
N PHE A 26 -16.16 13.18 -22.86
CA PHE A 26 -17.50 12.95 -23.42
C PHE A 26 -17.70 11.53 -24.01
N VAL A 27 -18.86 10.97 -23.65
CA VAL A 27 -19.72 9.96 -24.32
C VAL A 27 -19.15 8.56 -24.65
N ALA A 28 -19.70 7.55 -23.95
CA ALA A 28 -20.28 6.37 -24.62
C ALA A 28 -21.35 5.74 -23.71
N LEU A 29 -22.61 5.98 -24.09
CA LEU A 29 -23.81 5.34 -23.58
C LEU A 29 -24.14 4.14 -24.49
N ALA A 30 -24.64 3.07 -23.86
CA ALA A 30 -25.60 2.09 -24.38
C ALA A 30 -25.13 0.67 -24.79
N ALA A 31 -25.99 -0.25 -24.36
CA ALA A 31 -26.34 -1.56 -24.90
C ALA A 31 -25.54 -2.78 -24.43
N GLY A 32 -26.24 -3.71 -23.79
CA GLY A 32 -25.76 -5.08 -23.61
C GLY A 32 -26.43 -5.89 -22.51
N LEU A 33 -27.76 -6.05 -22.57
CA LEU A 33 -28.48 -7.10 -21.85
C LEU A 33 -28.00 -8.48 -22.33
N THR A 34 -27.35 -9.27 -21.47
CA THR A 34 -27.36 -10.74 -21.54
C THR A 34 -26.96 -11.37 -20.21
N SER A 35 -27.91 -12.01 -19.55
CA SER A 35 -27.69 -12.96 -18.46
C SER A 35 -27.20 -14.31 -19.02
N PRO A 36 -26.27 -14.98 -18.33
CA PRO A 36 -26.36 -16.43 -18.25
C PRO A 36 -26.20 -16.98 -16.82
N SER A 37 -27.16 -17.84 -16.50
CA SER A 37 -27.24 -18.95 -15.53
C SER A 37 -26.01 -19.33 -14.67
N LEU A 38 -26.30 -19.48 -13.38
CA LEU A 38 -25.52 -20.21 -12.36
C LEU A 38 -25.32 -21.70 -12.72
N PRO A 39 -24.12 -22.26 -12.49
CA PRO A 39 -23.96 -23.68 -12.24
C PRO A 39 -23.83 -23.97 -10.74
N THR A 40 -24.77 -24.77 -10.24
CA THR A 40 -24.75 -25.44 -8.95
C THR A 40 -23.46 -26.24 -8.77
N ARG A 41 -22.62 -25.89 -7.79
CA ARG A 41 -21.50 -26.72 -7.33
C ARG A 41 -21.86 -27.39 -6.02
N THR A 42 -22.04 -28.70 -6.12
CA THR A 42 -22.01 -29.68 -5.04
C THR A 42 -20.70 -29.58 -4.26
N PHE A 43 -20.77 -29.31 -2.96
CA PHE A 43 -19.63 -29.52 -2.06
C PHE A 43 -19.58 -30.98 -1.66
N GLY A 44 -18.65 -31.72 -2.26
CA GLY A 44 -18.12 -32.94 -1.68
C GLY A 44 -17.17 -32.60 -0.54
N SER A 45 -17.34 -33.26 0.59
CA SER A 45 -16.35 -33.30 1.68
C SER A 45 -15.01 -33.82 1.19
N PRO A 46 -13.91 -33.34 1.79
CA PRO A 46 -12.86 -34.23 2.23
C PRO A 46 -12.65 -34.14 3.74
N ALA A 47 -12.62 -35.31 4.36
CA ALA A 47 -12.17 -35.53 5.71
C ALA A 47 -10.67 -35.24 5.83
N ALA A 48 -10.26 -34.62 6.94
CA ALA A 48 -8.89 -34.62 7.41
C ALA A 48 -8.83 -35.32 8.78
N ALA A 49 -8.13 -36.45 8.81
CA ALA A 49 -7.36 -36.93 9.97
C ALA A 49 -6.22 -35.91 10.22
N SER A 50 -5.59 -35.73 11.39
CA SER A 50 -5.51 -36.48 12.65
C SER A 50 -4.86 -35.60 13.73
N ASN A 51 -5.15 -35.92 14.99
CA ASN A 51 -4.29 -35.87 16.19
C ASN A 51 -3.86 -34.55 16.87
N THR A 52 -3.93 -34.64 18.21
CA THR A 52 -3.43 -33.75 19.30
C THR A 52 -4.30 -32.50 19.57
N ALA A 53 -4.79 -32.20 20.76
CA ALA A 53 -4.63 -32.79 22.09
C ALA A 53 -5.79 -32.37 23.01
N ALA A 54 -6.08 -33.24 24.00
CA ALA A 54 -6.52 -32.94 25.36
C ALA A 54 -7.78 -32.05 25.61
N LEU A 55 -8.79 -32.70 26.22
CA LEU A 55 -9.72 -32.22 27.26
C LEU A 55 -10.09 -30.71 27.28
N GLY A 56 -11.35 -30.27 27.20
CA GLY A 56 -12.64 -30.92 27.19
C GLY A 56 -13.68 -29.80 27.23
N ARG A 57 -14.48 -29.64 26.16
CA ARG A 57 -15.53 -28.61 26.06
C ARG A 57 -16.93 -29.17 25.78
N ARG A 58 -17.08 -30.50 25.73
CA ARG A 58 -18.34 -31.19 25.44
C ARG A 58 -19.13 -31.66 26.68
N ALA A 59 -18.63 -31.42 27.89
CA ALA A 59 -19.32 -31.81 29.12
C ALA A 59 -20.30 -30.76 29.67
N ALA A 60 -20.49 -29.62 29.00
CA ALA A 60 -21.38 -28.54 29.46
C ALA A 60 -22.62 -28.32 28.57
N VAL A 61 -22.95 -29.27 27.68
CA VAL A 61 -24.09 -29.15 26.73
C VAL A 61 -24.99 -30.39 26.81
N GLY A 62 -25.20 -30.93 28.02
CA GLY A 62 -25.92 -32.21 28.23
C GLY A 62 -27.18 -32.14 29.09
N THR A 63 -27.47 -31.04 29.79
CA THR A 63 -28.54 -30.98 30.80
C THR A 63 -29.35 -29.69 30.73
N GLY A 64 -29.89 -29.39 29.55
CA GLY A 64 -30.81 -28.26 29.38
C GLY A 64 -31.78 -28.39 28.20
N ALA A 65 -31.82 -29.55 27.54
CA ALA A 65 -32.50 -29.71 26.25
C ALA A 65 -33.88 -30.38 26.30
N LEU A 66 -34.49 -30.59 27.48
CA LEU A 66 -35.76 -31.33 27.60
C LEU A 66 -36.85 -30.68 28.49
N ALA A 67 -36.73 -29.40 28.87
CA ALA A 67 -37.74 -28.72 29.70
C ALA A 67 -38.29 -27.41 29.12
N ALA A 68 -37.97 -27.07 27.86
CA ALA A 68 -38.34 -25.77 27.28
C ALA A 68 -39.27 -25.86 26.05
N VAL A 69 -39.97 -27.00 25.85
CA VAL A 69 -40.81 -27.24 24.65
C VAL A 69 -42.33 -27.15 24.93
N SER A 70 -42.77 -26.94 26.17
CA SER A 70 -44.22 -27.05 26.51
C SER A 70 -44.93 -25.81 27.06
N LEU A 71 -44.35 -24.59 27.01
CA LEU A 71 -45.00 -23.40 27.57
C LEU A 71 -45.08 -22.13 26.69
N PHE A 72 -44.88 -22.24 25.38
CA PHE A 72 -45.08 -21.07 24.48
C PHE A 72 -46.06 -21.37 23.34
N SER A 73 -47.24 -21.85 23.71
CA SER A 73 -48.42 -21.81 22.85
C SER A 73 -49.29 -20.63 23.26
N GLY A 74 -48.99 -19.46 22.69
CA GLY A 74 -49.91 -18.31 22.69
C GLY A 74 -49.47 -17.10 23.50
N ILE A 75 -48.67 -16.21 22.89
CA ILE A 75 -49.00 -14.78 22.79
C ILE A 75 -48.41 -14.28 21.47
N ALA A 76 -49.26 -14.11 20.47
CA ALA A 76 -48.95 -13.38 19.25
C ALA A 76 -49.07 -11.87 19.53
N VAL A 77 -48.02 -11.23 20.02
CA VAL A 77 -47.77 -9.77 19.90
C VAL A 77 -46.39 -9.44 20.47
N ALA A 78 -45.41 -9.24 19.57
CA ALA A 78 -44.21 -8.41 19.71
C ALA A 78 -43.13 -8.88 18.71
N TYR A 79 -43.43 -8.77 17.41
CA TYR A 79 -42.37 -8.35 16.49
C TYR A 79 -42.16 -6.86 16.79
N ASP A 80 -41.58 -6.57 17.95
CA ASP A 80 -41.27 -5.21 18.37
C ASP A 80 -40.19 -4.72 17.40
N ALA A 81 -40.53 -3.62 16.73
CA ALA A 81 -39.97 -3.13 15.48
C ALA A 81 -38.49 -3.50 15.26
N ILE A 82 -38.18 -4.12 14.12
CA ILE A 82 -36.81 -4.05 13.57
C ILE A 82 -36.51 -2.55 13.52
N PRO A 83 -35.54 -2.02 14.29
CA PRO A 83 -35.23 -0.61 14.21
C PRO A 83 -34.81 -0.34 12.78
N THR A 84 -35.69 0.33 12.04
CA THR A 84 -35.38 0.91 10.75
C THR A 84 -34.40 2.02 11.05
N VAL A 85 -33.12 1.67 11.15
CA VAL A 85 -32.04 2.65 11.11
C VAL A 85 -32.11 3.21 9.70
N GLU A 86 -32.85 4.29 9.53
CA GLU A 86 -32.76 5.10 8.32
C GLU A 86 -31.28 5.46 8.18
N PRO A 87 -30.59 4.98 7.13
CA PRO A 87 -29.22 5.35 6.92
C PRO A 87 -29.21 6.87 6.74
N ASP A 88 -28.65 7.58 7.71
CA ASP A 88 -28.38 9.00 7.61
C ASP A 88 -27.27 9.20 6.56
N PHE A 89 -27.67 9.14 5.30
CA PHE A 89 -26.80 9.29 4.14
C PHE A 89 -26.04 10.61 4.19
N ALA A 90 -26.62 11.65 4.82
CA ALA A 90 -25.97 12.93 5.01
C ALA A 90 -24.81 12.82 6.01
N ALA A 91 -25.01 12.15 7.16
CA ALA A 91 -23.92 11.89 8.11
C ALA A 91 -22.82 10.99 7.52
N MET A 92 -23.20 9.96 6.76
CA MET A 92 -22.25 9.04 6.11
C MET A 92 -21.44 9.71 5.00
N GLU A 93 -22.07 10.58 4.20
CA GLU A 93 -21.39 11.32 3.14
C GLU A 93 -20.45 12.38 3.73
N LYS A 94 -20.86 13.05 4.81
CA LYS A 94 -19.97 13.95 5.55
C LYS A 94 -18.76 13.21 6.13
N ALA A 95 -18.97 12.03 6.71
CA ALA A 95 -17.88 11.20 7.25
C ALA A 95 -16.93 10.67 6.16
N ARG A 96 -17.39 10.48 4.91
CA ARG A 96 -16.50 10.20 3.77
C ARG A 96 -15.66 11.42 3.40
N ALA A 97 -16.31 12.57 3.22
CA ALA A 97 -15.63 13.81 2.87
C ALA A 97 -14.56 14.22 3.91
N GLU A 98 -14.84 14.02 5.20
CA GLU A 98 -13.87 14.27 6.27
C GLU A 98 -12.66 13.32 6.21
N ARG A 99 -12.88 12.03 5.95
CA ARG A 99 -11.78 11.07 5.77
C ARG A 99 -10.92 11.41 4.56
N ASP A 100 -11.54 11.81 3.45
CA ASP A 100 -10.82 12.20 2.24
C ASP A 100 -10.02 13.49 2.45
N ALA A 101 -10.58 14.47 3.16
CA ALA A 101 -9.85 15.70 3.49
C ALA A 101 -8.63 15.43 4.39
N VAL A 102 -8.77 14.52 5.36
CA VAL A 102 -7.64 14.10 6.22
C VAL A 102 -6.60 13.33 5.40
N SER A 103 -7.02 12.41 4.53
CA SER A 103 -6.10 11.61 3.72
C SER A 103 -5.31 12.48 2.73
N MET A 104 -5.93 13.51 2.14
CA MET A 104 -5.25 14.48 1.27
C MET A 104 -4.21 15.31 2.03
N LYS A 105 -4.51 15.77 3.25
CA LYS A 105 -3.53 16.52 4.08
C LYS A 105 -2.31 15.65 4.38
N LYS A 106 -2.53 14.41 4.83
CA LYS A 106 -1.45 13.44 5.10
C LYS A 106 -0.64 13.10 3.84
N THR A 107 -1.31 12.99 2.70
CA THR A 107 -0.67 12.79 1.38
C THR A 107 0.29 13.93 1.05
N VAL A 108 -0.13 15.18 1.23
CA VAL A 108 0.72 16.36 0.97
C VAL A 108 1.92 16.39 1.93
N GLU A 109 1.73 16.03 3.19
CA GLU A 109 2.82 15.92 4.16
C GLU A 109 3.82 14.82 3.81
N LEU A 110 3.34 13.63 3.42
CA LEU A 110 4.20 12.54 2.96
C LEU A 110 5.06 12.97 1.77
N VAL A 111 4.45 13.62 0.77
CA VAL A 111 5.18 14.11 -0.40
C VAL A 111 6.23 15.15 -0.01
N LYS A 112 5.96 16.03 0.96
CA LYS A 112 6.96 16.98 1.49
C LYS A 112 8.15 16.26 2.13
N LYS A 113 7.90 15.19 2.89
CA LYS A 113 8.96 14.39 3.54
C LYS A 113 9.76 13.54 2.56
N LEU A 114 9.16 13.20 1.42
CA LEU A 114 9.81 12.39 0.39
C LEU A 114 10.73 13.22 -0.53
N LYS A 115 10.48 14.51 -0.73
CA LYS A 115 11.35 15.39 -1.56
C LYS A 115 12.82 15.42 -1.14
N PRO A 116 13.17 15.55 0.17
CA PRO A 116 14.56 15.47 0.61
C PRO A 116 15.23 14.14 0.26
N LEU A 117 14.48 13.03 0.29
CA LEU A 117 14.98 11.71 -0.05
C LEU A 117 15.28 11.60 -1.55
N GLU A 118 14.44 12.16 -2.40
CA GLU A 118 14.67 12.21 -3.86
C GLU A 118 15.80 13.17 -4.27
N ALA A 119 16.03 14.22 -3.47
CA ALA A 119 17.09 15.20 -3.72
C ALA A 119 18.46 14.74 -3.17
N ALA A 120 18.50 13.70 -2.33
CA ALA A 120 19.74 13.22 -1.73
C ALA A 120 20.66 12.62 -2.81
N THR A 121 21.86 13.19 -2.93
CA THR A 121 22.86 12.70 -3.90
C THR A 121 23.99 11.91 -3.25
N SER A 122 24.05 11.95 -1.92
CA SER A 122 25.08 11.30 -1.12
C SER A 122 24.48 10.39 -0.05
N GLU A 123 25.26 9.39 0.39
CA GLU A 123 24.87 8.50 1.49
C GLU A 123 24.56 9.29 2.78
N ALA A 124 25.33 10.34 3.07
CA ALA A 124 25.17 11.16 4.27
C ALA A 124 23.85 11.95 4.31
N GLU A 125 23.31 12.33 3.15
CA GLU A 125 22.01 13.01 3.04
C GLU A 125 20.85 12.01 3.00
N PHE A 126 21.07 10.85 2.38
CA PHE A 126 20.04 9.84 2.19
C PHE A 126 19.62 9.20 3.51
N ILE A 127 20.57 8.86 4.39
CA ILE A 127 20.30 8.22 5.69
C ILE A 127 19.33 9.04 6.55
N PRO A 128 19.61 10.31 6.90
CA PRO A 128 18.70 11.10 7.73
C PRO A 128 17.37 11.39 7.02
N ALA A 129 17.35 11.50 5.69
CA ALA A 129 16.10 11.68 4.95
C ALA A 129 15.21 10.42 5.03
N ALA A 130 15.79 9.23 4.88
CA ALA A 130 15.11 7.95 5.03
C ALA A 130 14.62 7.73 6.47
N ASP A 131 15.44 8.05 7.48
CA ASP A 131 15.06 7.94 8.89
C ASP A 131 13.91 8.90 9.24
N ASN A 132 13.96 10.14 8.76
CA ASN A 132 12.88 11.11 8.97
C ASN A 132 11.56 10.66 8.33
N LEU A 133 11.62 10.03 7.16
CA LEU A 133 10.45 9.45 6.51
C LEU A 133 9.92 8.25 7.30
N ALA A 134 10.80 7.36 7.78
CA ALA A 134 10.44 6.21 8.59
C ALA A 134 9.77 6.63 9.91
N LEU A 135 10.33 7.62 10.61
CA LEU A 135 9.76 8.17 11.84
C LEU A 135 8.37 8.77 11.62
N TRP A 136 8.16 9.46 10.49
CA TRP A 136 6.83 9.97 10.13
C TRP A 136 5.83 8.83 9.88
N VAL A 137 6.23 7.78 9.14
CA VAL A 137 5.38 6.60 8.90
C VAL A 137 5.01 5.90 10.21
N ILE A 138 5.96 5.79 11.15
CA ILE A 138 5.71 5.24 12.49
C ILE A 138 4.74 6.12 13.29
N GLY A 139 4.91 7.44 13.23
CA GLY A 139 4.06 8.40 13.96
C GLY A 139 2.61 8.42 13.48
N GLU A 140 2.38 8.28 12.18
CA GLU A 140 1.03 8.24 11.59
C GLU A 140 0.33 6.88 11.74
N GLY A 141 1.11 5.80 11.89
CA GLY A 141 0.59 4.44 12.11
C GLY A 141 -0.14 3.82 10.91
N SER A 142 -0.30 4.54 9.79
CA SER A 142 -0.85 4.04 8.54
C SER A 142 -0.44 4.93 7.36
N ILE A 143 -0.28 4.32 6.18
CA ILE A 143 -0.05 5.06 4.94
C ILE A 143 -1.42 5.53 4.40
N PRO A 144 -1.58 6.81 4.00
CA PRO A 144 -2.86 7.31 3.48
C PRO A 144 -3.26 6.59 2.19
N ASP A 145 -4.53 6.18 2.10
CA ASP A 145 -5.08 5.35 1.01
C ASP A 145 -4.97 5.97 -0.40
N GLY A 146 -4.82 7.29 -0.48
CA GLY A 146 -4.67 8.02 -1.75
C GLY A 146 -3.31 7.86 -2.44
N ILE A 147 -2.28 7.40 -1.71
CA ILE A 147 -0.95 7.16 -2.28
C ILE A 147 -0.75 5.66 -2.46
N GLY A 148 -0.69 5.22 -3.72
CA GLY A 148 -0.32 3.84 -4.03
C GLY A 148 1.05 3.52 -3.43
N VAL A 149 1.09 2.59 -2.45
CA VAL A 149 2.32 2.17 -1.76
C VAL A 149 3.39 1.71 -2.75
N LYS A 150 2.98 1.07 -3.86
CA LYS A 150 3.87 0.68 -4.95
C LYS A 150 4.59 1.87 -5.59
N ASN A 151 3.89 2.97 -5.83
CA ASN A 151 4.48 4.19 -6.40
C ASN A 151 5.44 4.85 -5.41
N LEU A 152 5.10 4.85 -4.12
CA LEU A 152 5.97 5.33 -3.05
C LEU A 152 7.30 4.55 -3.02
N VAL A 153 7.21 3.21 -2.97
CA VAL A 153 8.38 2.32 -2.95
C VAL A 153 9.19 2.46 -4.24
N ALA A 154 8.55 2.61 -5.39
CA ALA A 154 9.23 2.83 -6.66
C ALA A 154 10.06 4.12 -6.65
N ARG A 155 9.51 5.22 -6.13
CA ARG A 155 10.23 6.51 -6.00
C ARG A 155 11.43 6.41 -5.06
N ILE A 156 11.25 5.76 -3.90
CA ILE A 156 12.34 5.52 -2.95
C ILE A 156 13.44 4.66 -3.59
N ARG A 157 13.05 3.64 -4.35
CA ARG A 157 14.01 2.78 -5.06
C ARG A 157 14.78 3.55 -6.14
N LEU A 158 14.12 4.41 -6.91
CA LEU A 158 14.80 5.26 -7.90
C LEU A 158 15.81 6.20 -7.24
N ALA A 159 15.46 6.81 -6.10
CA ALA A 159 16.38 7.63 -5.33
C ALA A 159 17.58 6.82 -4.83
N TYR A 160 17.34 5.63 -4.26
CA TYR A 160 18.39 4.72 -3.82
C TYR A 160 19.31 4.28 -4.97
N ASP A 161 18.75 3.94 -6.13
CA ASP A 161 19.51 3.50 -7.30
C ASP A 161 20.34 4.63 -7.94
N SER A 162 19.97 5.89 -7.70
CA SER A 162 20.71 7.07 -8.17
C SER A 162 21.95 7.41 -7.34
N LEU A 163 22.10 6.81 -6.15
CA LEU A 163 23.26 7.04 -5.28
C LEU A 163 24.56 6.49 -5.91
N PRO A 164 25.72 7.12 -5.64
CA PRO A 164 27.00 6.66 -6.16
C PRO A 164 27.35 5.27 -5.61
N LYS A 165 27.46 4.27 -6.51
CA LYS A 165 27.73 2.88 -6.14
C LYS A 165 29.24 2.60 -6.10
N ARG A 166 29.71 2.02 -5.01
CA ARG A 166 31.09 1.54 -4.84
C ARG A 166 31.16 0.04 -5.13
N GLY A 167 32.14 -0.36 -5.92
CA GLY A 167 32.42 -1.78 -6.21
C GLY A 167 33.16 -2.43 -5.04
N TYR A 168 32.77 -3.64 -4.67
CA TYR A 168 33.47 -4.48 -3.70
C TYR A 168 33.54 -5.92 -4.18
N THR A 169 34.55 -6.66 -3.71
CA THR A 169 34.72 -8.08 -4.02
C THR A 169 33.71 -8.91 -3.24
N CYS A 170 32.95 -9.74 -3.93
CA CYS A 170 31.94 -10.61 -3.34
C CYS A 170 32.09 -12.05 -3.85
N PRO A 171 31.50 -13.05 -3.18
CA PRO A 171 31.53 -14.43 -3.65
C PRO A 171 31.04 -14.53 -5.10
N LYS A 172 31.80 -15.24 -5.92
CA LYS A 172 31.48 -15.35 -7.35
C LYS A 172 30.19 -16.16 -7.53
N THR A 173 29.16 -15.49 -8.02
CA THR A 173 27.94 -16.13 -8.51
C THR A 173 27.95 -16.18 -10.04
N ARG A 174 26.98 -16.89 -10.64
CA ARG A 174 26.84 -17.01 -12.09
C ARG A 174 26.69 -15.65 -12.81
N THR A 175 26.18 -14.62 -12.12
CA THR A 175 25.84 -13.32 -12.72
C THR A 175 26.81 -12.19 -12.37
N ASN A 176 27.48 -12.27 -11.21
CA ASN A 176 28.20 -11.11 -10.66
C ASN A 176 29.72 -11.16 -10.90
N ASN A 177 30.26 -12.25 -11.47
CA ASN A 177 31.69 -12.39 -11.78
C ASN A 177 32.67 -12.07 -10.62
N GLY A 178 32.21 -12.07 -9.37
CA GLY A 178 33.01 -11.76 -8.18
C GLY A 178 33.04 -10.27 -7.78
N TYR A 179 32.28 -9.41 -8.47
CA TYR A 179 32.16 -7.99 -8.16
C TYR A 179 30.70 -7.62 -7.88
N CYS A 180 30.49 -6.95 -6.76
CA CYS A 180 29.20 -6.44 -6.33
C CYS A 180 29.26 -4.93 -6.17
N TYR A 181 28.12 -4.26 -6.32
CA TYR A 181 28.02 -2.81 -6.21
C TYR A 181 27.04 -2.45 -5.10
N SER A 182 27.46 -1.53 -4.23
CA SER A 182 26.64 -1.03 -3.12
C SER A 182 26.80 0.48 -3.01
N PRO A 183 25.74 1.25 -2.74
CA PRO A 183 25.84 2.69 -2.46
C PRO A 183 26.47 2.99 -1.09
N GLY A 184 26.67 1.97 -0.24
CA GLY A 184 27.21 2.12 1.11
C GLY A 184 26.37 1.33 2.12
N LYS A 185 27.03 0.85 3.19
CA LYS A 185 26.37 0.05 4.23
C LYS A 185 25.31 0.85 4.98
N GLY A 186 25.52 2.15 5.18
CA GLY A 186 24.56 3.00 5.87
C GLY A 186 23.30 3.22 5.02
N ALA A 187 23.48 3.53 3.74
CA ALA A 187 22.37 3.68 2.80
C ALA A 187 21.54 2.40 2.64
N GLU A 188 22.17 1.22 2.57
CA GLU A 188 21.50 -0.08 2.52
C GLU A 188 20.63 -0.33 3.76
N LEU A 189 21.18 -0.15 4.95
CA LEU A 189 20.46 -0.37 6.20
C LEU A 189 19.28 0.59 6.35
N ALA A 190 19.47 1.88 6.04
CA ALA A 190 18.40 2.88 6.10
C ALA A 190 17.28 2.56 5.09
N TYR A 191 17.64 2.17 3.87
CA TYR A 191 16.67 1.78 2.84
C TYR A 191 15.86 0.54 3.25
N GLU A 192 16.51 -0.51 3.73
CA GLU A 192 15.83 -1.74 4.17
C GLU A 192 14.93 -1.51 5.39
N ALA A 193 15.39 -0.71 6.36
CA ALA A 193 14.61 -0.33 7.53
C ALA A 193 13.35 0.45 7.14
N LEU A 194 13.49 1.45 6.26
CA LEU A 194 12.36 2.23 5.74
C LEU A 194 11.34 1.34 5.02
N LEU A 195 11.79 0.44 4.14
CA LEU A 195 10.88 -0.49 3.45
C LEU A 195 10.20 -1.48 4.38
N LYS A 196 10.83 -1.83 5.50
CA LYS A 196 10.22 -2.69 6.51
C LYS A 196 9.08 -1.96 7.22
N GLU A 197 9.29 -0.71 7.63
CA GLU A 197 8.24 0.10 8.26
C GLU A 197 7.08 0.39 7.30
N ILE A 198 7.38 0.74 6.04
CA ILE A 198 6.34 0.95 5.01
C ILE A 198 5.48 -0.32 4.83
N ARG A 199 6.10 -1.51 4.81
CA ARG A 199 5.36 -2.79 4.72
C ARG A 199 4.54 -3.10 5.95
N LYS A 200 4.98 -2.68 7.14
CA LYS A 200 4.26 -2.89 8.40
C LYS A 200 2.99 -2.03 8.47
N TYR A 201 3.06 -0.80 7.98
CA TYR A 201 1.97 0.20 8.08
C TYR A 201 1.14 0.34 6.79
N SER A 202 1.42 -0.44 5.76
CA SER A 202 0.53 -0.58 4.62
C SER A 202 -0.61 -1.56 4.94
N VAL A 203 -1.85 -1.09 4.83
CA VAL A 203 -3.07 -1.90 5.07
C VAL A 203 -3.20 -3.06 4.07
N ILE A 204 -2.62 -2.91 2.87
CA ILE A 204 -2.60 -3.95 1.85
C ILE A 204 -1.57 -5.01 2.27
N GLN A 205 -1.98 -6.28 2.38
CA GLN A 205 -1.02 -7.38 2.42
C GLN A 205 -0.26 -7.40 1.09
N LEU A 206 0.93 -6.80 1.11
CA LEU A 206 1.76 -6.63 -0.05
C LEU A 206 2.27 -7.98 -0.51
N GLY A 207 1.58 -8.57 -1.48
CA GLY A 207 2.11 -9.68 -2.27
C GLY A 207 3.50 -9.35 -2.79
N ASP A 208 4.40 -10.31 -2.64
CA ASP A 208 5.83 -10.34 -2.99
C ASP A 208 6.28 -9.26 -4.02
N TYR A 209 6.92 -8.18 -3.55
CA TYR A 209 7.49 -7.13 -4.40
C TYR A 209 8.62 -7.59 -5.33
N ARG A 210 9.04 -8.86 -5.25
CA ARG A 210 10.04 -9.44 -6.16
C ARG A 210 9.59 -9.50 -7.62
N ARG A 211 8.29 -9.34 -7.93
CA ARG A 211 7.74 -9.43 -9.30
C ARG A 211 6.89 -8.23 -9.74
N VAL A 212 7.21 -7.01 -9.32
CA VAL A 212 6.56 -5.84 -9.95
C VAL A 212 7.32 -5.53 -11.24
N GLU A 213 6.90 -6.16 -12.33
CA GLU A 213 7.22 -5.71 -13.68
C GLU A 213 6.56 -4.34 -13.86
N PHE A 214 7.39 -3.31 -14.02
CA PHE A 214 6.94 -1.95 -14.30
C PHE A 214 6.47 -1.89 -15.75
N GLN A 215 5.17 -1.87 -15.99
CA GLN A 215 4.66 -1.22 -17.20
C GLN A 215 4.84 0.28 -16.99
N ALA A 216 5.90 0.82 -17.58
CA ALA A 216 6.14 2.25 -17.66
C ALA A 216 4.99 2.90 -18.42
N PHE A 217 4.38 3.93 -17.81
CA PHE A 217 3.57 4.92 -18.50
C PHE A 217 4.40 6.18 -18.70
#